data_AF-A0A832DJ57-F1
#
_entry.id   AF-A0A832DJ57-F1
#
_cell.length_a   1.000
_cell.length_b   1.000
_cell.length_c   1.000
_cell.angle_alpha   90.00
_cell.angle_beta   90.00
_cell.angle_gamma   90.00
#
_symmetry.space_group_name_H-M   'P 1'
#
loop_
_entity.id
_entity.type
_entity.pdbx_description
1 polymer ?
#
loop_
_entity_poly.entity_id
_entity_poly.type
_entity_poly.pdbx_seq_one_letter_code
_entity_poly.pdbx_strand_id
1 'polypeptide(L)'
;MTATGRTLAWLLALAVAGCTVVVDDPHPGPVIVTPPPGPAPVVVAPPPSVKIPKGHYPPPGLCRIWYPGRPPGHQPRPGPCEELQYQVPPGAYLIKG
;
A
#
# COMPACT_ATOMS: atom_id res chain seq x y z
N MET A 1 5.34 -56.76 69.09
CA MET A 1 3.93 -56.37 69.25
C MET A 1 3.63 -55.28 68.22
N THR A 2 2.60 -55.52 67.41
CA THR A 2 2.03 -54.61 66.40
C THR A 2 1.66 -53.25 66.98
N ALA A 3 1.94 -52.16 66.24
CA ALA A 3 1.31 -50.86 66.46
C ALA A 3 0.90 -50.25 65.11
N THR A 4 -0.40 -50.08 64.99
CA THR A 4 -1.20 -49.56 63.88
C THR A 4 -1.05 -48.05 63.75
N GLY A 5 -1.00 -47.53 62.51
CA GLY A 5 -1.79 -46.34 62.16
C GLY A 5 -1.07 -45.11 61.60
N ARG A 6 -1.75 -44.51 60.59
CA ARG A 6 -1.66 -43.13 60.06
C ARG A 6 -0.48 -42.95 59.08
N THR A 7 -0.63 -42.46 57.86
CA THR A 7 -1.44 -41.33 57.39
C THR A 7 -1.67 -41.39 55.87
N LEU A 8 -2.85 -40.91 55.45
CA LEU A 8 -3.17 -40.39 54.12
C LEU A 8 -2.04 -39.51 53.55
N ALA A 9 -1.81 -39.59 52.23
CA ALA A 9 -1.64 -38.43 51.34
C ALA A 9 -1.22 -38.94 49.95
N TRP A 10 -2.05 -38.76 48.91
CA TRP A 10 -2.04 -37.57 48.05
C TRP A 10 -0.70 -37.47 47.28
N LEU A 11 -0.58 -37.45 45.95
CA LEU A 11 -1.41 -36.93 44.87
C LEU A 11 -0.69 -37.28 43.54
N LEU A 12 -1.47 -37.32 42.45
CA LEU A 12 -1.21 -36.74 41.12
C LEU A 12 0.09 -37.06 40.36
N ALA A 13 -0.10 -37.56 39.13
CA ALA A 13 0.42 -36.88 37.94
C ALA A 13 -0.40 -37.27 36.69
N LEU A 14 -1.46 -36.52 36.41
CA LEU A 14 -2.10 -36.47 35.09
C LEU A 14 -1.15 -35.72 34.15
N ALA A 15 -0.37 -36.44 33.35
CA ALA A 15 0.45 -35.83 32.30
C ALA A 15 -0.42 -35.60 31.05
N VAL A 16 -0.99 -34.41 30.93
CA VAL A 16 -1.62 -33.95 29.68
C VAL A 16 -0.49 -33.62 28.70
N ALA A 17 -0.25 -34.49 27.73
CA ALA A 17 0.68 -34.26 26.64
C ALA A 17 0.09 -33.26 25.63
N GLY A 18 0.12 -31.98 25.98
CA GLY A 18 -0.14 -30.88 25.04
C GLY A 18 1.16 -30.45 24.36
N CYS A 19 1.31 -30.70 23.05
CA CYS A 19 2.34 -30.05 22.24
C CYS A 19 1.78 -28.73 21.68
N THR A 20 1.75 -27.68 22.50
CA THR A 20 1.51 -26.33 22.00
C THR A 20 2.87 -25.69 21.70
N VAL A 21 3.27 -25.69 20.43
CA VAL A 21 4.28 -24.73 19.97
C VAL A 21 3.59 -23.39 19.79
N VAL A 22 3.62 -22.57 20.84
CA VAL A 22 3.34 -21.15 20.73
C VAL A 22 4.58 -20.53 20.11
N VAL A 23 4.59 -20.36 18.79
CA VAL A 23 5.47 -19.38 18.15
C VAL A 23 4.62 -18.13 17.98
N ASP A 24 4.67 -17.29 19.00
CA ASP A 24 4.32 -15.89 18.91
C ASP A 24 5.29 -15.28 17.91
N ASP A 25 4.85 -15.13 16.66
CA ASP A 25 5.59 -14.32 15.70
C ASP A 25 4.87 -12.97 15.63
N PRO A 26 5.28 -11.98 16.44
CA PRO A 26 4.94 -10.60 16.18
C PRO A 26 5.72 -10.22 14.92
N HIS A 27 5.26 -10.71 13.76
CA HIS A 27 5.63 -10.11 12.50
C HIS A 27 5.26 -8.65 12.67
N PRO A 28 6.23 -7.70 12.65
CA PRO A 28 5.85 -6.37 12.30
C PRO A 28 5.18 -6.53 10.93
N GLY A 29 3.85 -6.35 10.89
CA GLY A 29 3.14 -6.23 9.64
C GLY A 29 3.91 -5.23 8.77
N PRO A 30 3.83 -5.32 7.44
CA PRO A 30 4.59 -4.43 6.57
C PRO A 30 4.38 -3.00 7.06
N VAL A 31 5.48 -2.35 7.45
CA VAL A 31 5.43 -0.94 7.83
C VAL A 31 4.99 -0.21 6.57
N ILE A 32 3.71 0.15 6.52
CA ILE A 32 3.20 1.06 5.51
C ILE A 32 3.86 2.38 5.84
N VAL A 33 5.00 2.64 5.22
CA VAL A 33 5.59 3.97 5.20
C VAL A 33 4.61 4.81 4.38
N THR A 34 3.61 5.39 5.05
CA THR A 34 2.82 6.46 4.47
C THR A 34 3.83 7.57 4.19
N PRO A 35 4.10 7.93 2.92
CA PRO A 35 4.94 9.09 2.67
C PRO A 35 4.35 10.27 3.44
N PRO A 36 5.19 11.16 3.99
CA PRO A 36 4.70 12.38 4.62
C PRO A 36 3.74 13.07 3.64
N PRO A 37 2.69 13.77 4.11
CA PRO A 37 1.80 14.52 3.24
C PRO A 37 2.67 15.43 2.36
N GLY A 38 2.92 14.99 1.14
CA GLY A 38 3.62 15.79 0.17
C GLY A 38 2.77 17.03 -0.07
N PRO A 39 3.37 18.16 -0.47
CA PRO A 39 2.57 19.24 -1.02
C PRO A 39 1.63 18.63 -2.06
N ALA A 40 0.34 19.01 -1.99
CA ALA A 40 -0.66 18.57 -2.95
C ALA A 40 -0.06 18.67 -4.36
N PRO A 41 -0.34 17.72 -5.27
CA PRO A 41 0.17 17.78 -6.62
C PRO A 41 -0.27 19.12 -7.21
N VAL A 42 0.70 20.03 -7.35
CA VAL A 42 0.51 21.26 -8.09
C VAL A 42 0.14 20.81 -9.49
N VAL A 43 -1.07 21.16 -9.93
CA VAL A 43 -1.48 20.99 -11.32
C VAL A 43 -0.65 21.98 -12.12
N VAL A 44 0.60 21.60 -12.42
CA VAL A 44 1.50 22.41 -13.21
C VAL A 44 1.05 22.25 -14.65
N ALA A 45 0.38 23.27 -15.17
CA ALA A 45 0.16 23.38 -16.61
C ALA A 45 1.52 23.24 -17.32
N PRO A 46 1.61 22.50 -18.44
CA PRO A 46 2.88 22.35 -19.14
C PRO A 46 3.48 23.72 -19.50
N PRO A 47 4.80 23.91 -19.43
CA PRO A 47 5.44 25.12 -19.92
C PRO A 47 5.08 25.30 -21.41
N PRO A 48 5.09 26.54 -21.94
CA PRO A 48 4.64 26.85 -23.30
C PRO A 48 5.38 26.08 -24.42
N SER A 49 6.48 25.40 -24.09
CA SER A 49 7.21 24.50 -24.99
C SER A 49 6.57 23.12 -25.18
N VAL A 50 5.69 22.66 -24.28
CA VAL A 50 5.04 21.35 -24.40
C VAL A 50 3.76 21.49 -25.23
N LYS A 51 3.89 21.31 -26.55
CA LYS A 51 2.77 21.34 -27.48
C LYS A 51 2.05 19.99 -27.50
N ILE A 52 0.84 19.96 -26.96
CA ILE A 52 -0.06 18.80 -27.03
C ILE A 52 -0.98 18.98 -28.24
N PRO A 53 -0.98 18.07 -29.23
CA PRO A 53 -1.90 18.19 -30.35
C PRO A 53 -3.37 18.13 -29.86
N LYS A 54 -4.25 18.98 -30.41
CA LYS A 54 -5.64 19.14 -29.94
C LYS A 54 -6.43 17.82 -29.81
N GLY A 55 -6.21 16.86 -30.70
CA GLY A 55 -6.87 15.55 -30.66
C GLY A 55 -6.33 14.56 -29.60
N HIS A 56 -5.33 14.93 -28.82
CA HIS A 56 -4.67 14.03 -27.85
C HIS A 56 -4.97 14.37 -26.39
N TYR A 57 -5.81 15.37 -26.15
CA TYR A 57 -6.39 15.62 -24.85
C TYR A 57 -7.34 14.45 -24.48
N PRO A 58 -7.43 14.10 -23.19
CA PRO A 58 -8.43 13.14 -22.73
C PRO A 58 -9.85 13.70 -22.95
N PRO A 59 -10.89 12.84 -22.93
CA PRO A 59 -12.27 13.32 -22.99
C PRO A 59 -12.63 14.14 -21.73
N PRO A 60 -13.67 14.97 -21.78
CA PRO A 60 -14.11 15.77 -20.65
C PRO A 60 -14.33 14.92 -19.38
N GLY A 61 -13.81 15.41 -18.25
CA GLY A 61 -13.92 14.74 -16.95
C GLY A 61 -12.84 13.70 -16.67
N LEU A 62 -12.00 13.34 -17.65
CA LEU A 62 -10.82 12.50 -17.42
C LEU A 62 -9.53 13.31 -17.43
N CYS A 63 -8.52 12.73 -16.79
CA CYS A 63 -7.15 13.23 -16.83
C CYS A 63 -6.26 12.25 -17.58
N ARG A 64 -5.08 12.72 -18.01
CA ARG A 64 -4.05 11.91 -18.65
C ARG A 64 -2.67 12.40 -18.23
N ILE A 65 -1.75 11.48 -17.96
CA ILE A 65 -0.34 11.82 -17.76
C ILE A 65 0.32 11.95 -19.15
N TRP A 66 0.92 13.11 -19.43
CA TRP A 66 1.58 13.45 -20.68
C TRP A 66 3.10 13.52 -20.51
N TYR A 67 3.83 12.76 -21.33
CA TYR A 67 5.29 12.76 -21.36
C TYR A 67 5.78 13.48 -22.62
N PRO A 68 6.44 14.65 -22.55
CA PRO A 68 6.86 15.40 -23.74
C PRO A 68 7.75 14.62 -24.71
N GLY A 69 8.57 13.70 -24.20
CA GLY A 69 9.47 12.88 -25.02
C GLY A 69 8.82 11.65 -25.67
N ARG A 70 7.51 11.40 -25.45
CA ARG A 70 6.82 10.24 -26.03
C ARG A 70 5.95 10.65 -27.23
N PRO A 71 5.98 9.88 -28.33
CA PRO A 71 5.05 10.09 -29.43
C PRO A 71 3.59 9.99 -28.96
N PRO A 72 2.64 10.73 -29.57
CA PRO A 72 1.28 10.82 -29.06
C PRO A 72 0.53 9.48 -28.93
N GLY A 73 0.80 8.52 -29.83
CA GLY A 73 0.23 7.16 -29.77
C GLY A 73 0.86 6.24 -28.70
N HIS A 74 1.97 6.64 -28.09
CA HIS A 74 2.68 5.90 -27.03
C HIS A 74 2.43 6.48 -25.64
N GLN A 75 1.58 7.49 -25.56
CA GLN A 75 1.19 8.10 -24.30
C GLN A 75 0.23 7.16 -23.56
N PRO A 76 0.26 7.12 -22.21
CA PRO A 76 -0.68 6.33 -21.42
C PRO A 76 -2.13 6.65 -21.75
N ARG A 77 -3.03 5.73 -21.39
CA ARG A 77 -4.46 5.96 -21.52
C ARG A 77 -4.93 7.03 -20.51
N PRO A 78 -6.02 7.76 -20.83
CA PRO A 78 -6.73 8.57 -19.83
C PRO A 78 -7.27 7.73 -18.66
N GLY A 79 -7.47 8.37 -17.51
CA GLY A 79 -8.02 7.77 -16.30
C GLY A 79 -8.63 8.81 -15.34
N PRO A 80 -9.12 8.37 -14.17
CA PRO A 80 -9.70 9.26 -13.16
C PRO A 80 -8.70 10.31 -12.68
N CYS A 81 -9.14 11.57 -12.57
CA CYS A 81 -8.29 12.66 -12.11
C CYS A 81 -7.85 12.48 -10.66
N GLU A 82 -8.74 12.00 -9.78
CA GLU A 82 -8.42 11.76 -8.36
C GLU A 82 -7.27 10.76 -8.17
N GLU A 83 -7.13 9.79 -9.07
CA GLU A 83 -6.07 8.79 -9.01
C GLU A 83 -4.79 9.33 -9.64
N LEU A 84 -4.89 9.88 -10.86
CA LEU A 84 -3.72 10.26 -11.64
C LEU A 84 -2.96 11.45 -11.08
N GLN A 85 -3.62 12.35 -10.32
CA GLN A 85 -2.94 13.48 -9.69
C GLN A 85 -1.82 13.06 -8.73
N TYR A 86 -1.94 11.90 -8.09
CA TYR A 86 -0.92 11.37 -7.18
C TYR A 86 0.15 10.53 -7.87
N GLN A 87 0.02 10.28 -9.17
CA GLN A 87 0.86 9.35 -9.93
C GLN A 87 1.73 10.05 -10.98
N VAL A 88 1.73 11.39 -11.05
CA VAL A 88 2.48 12.16 -12.04
C VAL A 88 3.98 12.07 -11.74
N PRO A 89 4.80 11.43 -12.59
CA PRO A 89 6.23 11.36 -12.34
C PRO A 89 6.92 12.69 -12.66
N PRO A 90 8.14 12.92 -12.15
CA PRO A 90 8.94 14.09 -12.51
C PRO A 90 9.09 14.23 -14.03
N GLY A 91 8.89 15.45 -14.55
CA GLY A 91 9.00 15.75 -15.98
C GLY A 91 7.80 15.31 -16.83
N ALA A 92 6.75 14.76 -16.22
CA ALA A 92 5.46 14.55 -16.85
C ALA A 92 4.44 15.61 -16.41
N TYR A 93 3.33 15.70 -17.14
CA TYR A 93 2.26 16.67 -16.87
C TYR A 93 0.93 15.96 -16.73
N LEU A 94 0.10 16.41 -15.78
CA LEU A 94 -1.30 16.02 -15.75
C LEU A 94 -2.11 16.96 -16.63
N ILE A 95 -2.73 16.42 -17.67
CA ILE A 95 -3.57 17.18 -18.59
C ILE A 95 -5.03 16.79 -18.36
N LYS A 96 -5.92 17.78 -18.46
CA LYS A 96 -7.37 17.62 -18.26
C LYS A 96 -8.11 17.83 -19.58
N GLY A 97 -9.17 17.07 -19.76
CA GLY A 97 -10.11 17.18 -20.89
C GLY A 97 -11.22 18.19 -20.65
#